data_AF-A0A3B3ZVR8-F1
#
_entry.id   AF-A0A3B3ZVR8-F1
#
_cell.length_a   1.000
_cell.length_b   1.000
_cell.length_c   1.000
_cell.angle_alpha   90.00
_cell.angle_beta   90.00
_cell.angle_gamma   90.00
#
_symmetry.space_group_name_H-M   'P 1'
#
loop_
_entity.id
_entity.type
_entity.pdbx_description
1 polymer ?
#
loop_
_entity_poly.entity_id
_entity_poly.type
_entity_poly.pdbx_seq_one_letter_code
_entity_poly.pdbx_strand_id
1 'polypeptide(L)'
;MDLNPSSFLYGKVDWPSLSVRRKQHSMKCIYKTTSKTARIPHLSTALKECSTALEYFLNNHFADALALLKPWKDQSMYHAMGYCSILVMQAGMTFDPKDMDAAMTSLRDALQTCQRFRKKTGLVETLTSFLYRQTSENLTEGNL
;
A
#
# COMPACT_ATOMS: atom_id res chain seq x y z
N MET A 1 19.20 15.24 28.43
CA MET A 1 17.77 15.29 28.09
C MET A 1 17.32 13.85 27.96
N ASP A 2 17.01 13.24 29.10
CA ASP A 2 16.58 11.85 29.16
C ASP A 2 15.10 11.80 28.76
N LEU A 3 14.85 11.38 27.52
CA LEU A 3 13.51 11.08 27.04
C LEU A 3 13.03 9.83 27.77
N ASN A 4 12.33 10.02 28.89
CA ASN A 4 11.60 8.96 29.57
C ASN A 4 10.51 8.42 28.62
N PRO A 5 10.61 7.18 28.12
CA PRO A 5 9.66 6.63 27.14
C PRO A 5 8.25 6.43 27.72
N SER A 6 8.08 6.57 29.04
CA SER A 6 6.87 6.17 29.76
C SER A 6 5.78 7.24 29.76
N SER A 7 6.08 8.49 29.37
CA SER A 7 5.13 9.61 29.41
C SER A 7 4.31 9.81 28.13
N PHE A 8 4.48 8.98 27.11
CA PHE A 8 3.62 8.97 25.92
C PHE A 8 2.36 8.10 26.06
N LEU A 9 2.09 7.59 27.26
CA LEU A 9 0.89 6.80 27.55
C LEU A 9 -0.25 7.69 28.04
N TYR A 10 -0.82 8.51 27.16
CA TYR A 10 -2.17 9.05 27.37
C TYR A 10 -2.95 9.05 26.06
N GLY A 11 -3.78 8.02 25.93
CA GLY A 11 -4.59 7.72 24.77
C GLY A 11 -4.56 6.21 24.57
N LYS A 12 -5.42 5.50 25.31
CA LYS A 12 -5.63 4.06 25.18
C LYS A 12 -6.30 3.80 23.82
N VAL A 13 -5.55 3.99 22.75
CA VAL A 13 -5.95 3.60 21.40
C VAL A 13 -6.06 2.09 21.48
N ASP A 14 -7.29 1.58 21.42
CA ASP A 14 -7.61 0.16 21.54
C ASP A 14 -7.15 -0.56 20.26
N TRP A 15 -5.83 -0.58 20.09
CA TRP A 15 -5.17 -1.31 19.05
C TRP A 15 -5.41 -2.79 19.36
N PRO A 16 -5.92 -3.61 18.41
CA PRO A 16 -6.23 -5.00 18.70
C PRO A 16 -4.99 -5.73 19.26
N SER A 17 -4.99 -5.93 20.57
CA SER A 17 -3.91 -6.58 21.32
C SER A 17 -3.74 -8.01 20.80
N LEU A 18 -2.61 -8.27 20.12
CA LEU A 18 -1.96 -9.54 19.76
C LEU A 18 -2.79 -10.68 19.14
N SER A 19 -4.11 -10.57 19.11
CA SER A 19 -5.09 -11.59 18.72
C SER A 19 -5.31 -11.56 17.22
N VAL A 20 -5.13 -10.39 16.58
CA VAL A 20 -5.05 -10.24 15.13
C VAL A 20 -3.71 -10.79 14.58
N ARG A 21 -2.66 -10.85 15.41
CA ARG A 21 -1.33 -11.33 15.02
C ARG A 21 -1.23 -12.86 14.94
N ARG A 22 -2.03 -13.62 15.70
CA ARG A 22 -2.02 -15.10 15.65
C ARG A 22 -2.51 -15.66 14.31
N LYS A 23 -3.40 -14.95 13.59
CA LYS A 23 -3.75 -15.31 12.20
C LYS A 23 -2.68 -14.92 11.18
N GLN A 24 -1.75 -14.03 11.51
CA GLN A 24 -0.72 -13.57 10.57
C GLN A 24 0.45 -14.56 10.43
N HIS A 25 0.87 -15.23 11.52
CA HIS A 25 1.97 -16.19 11.46
C HIS A 25 1.59 -17.52 10.80
N SER A 26 0.32 -17.93 10.90
CA SER A 26 -0.21 -19.12 10.20
C SER A 26 -0.72 -18.84 8.77
N MET A 27 -0.48 -17.64 8.23
CA MET A 27 -0.88 -17.25 6.87
C MET A 27 0.27 -17.22 5.85
N LYS A 28 1.50 -17.61 6.24
CA LYS A 28 2.61 -17.75 5.29
C LYS A 28 2.38 -18.84 4.22
N CYS A 29 1.38 -19.70 4.40
CA CYS A 29 1.00 -20.73 3.43
C CYS A 29 -0.29 -20.41 2.62
N ILE A 30 -1.02 -19.33 2.93
CA ILE A 30 -2.32 -19.03 2.27
C ILE A 30 -2.21 -17.88 1.26
N TYR A 31 -1.22 -16.97 1.37
CA TYR A 31 -1.08 -15.86 0.43
C TYR A 31 -0.67 -16.29 -1.00
N LYS A 32 -0.34 -17.57 -1.21
CA LYS A 32 -0.08 -18.12 -2.56
C LYS A 32 -1.35 -18.49 -3.33
N THR A 33 -2.55 -18.37 -2.74
CA THR A 33 -3.79 -18.77 -3.43
C THR A 33 -4.93 -17.79 -3.17
N THR A 34 -4.85 -16.61 -3.76
CA THR A 34 -6.03 -15.96 -4.34
C THR A 34 -5.61 -15.26 -5.64
N SER A 35 -5.42 -16.05 -6.70
CA SER A 35 -5.67 -15.54 -8.04
C SER A 35 -7.18 -15.29 -8.17
N LYS A 36 -7.67 -14.20 -7.58
CA LYS A 36 -8.82 -13.53 -8.18
C LYS A 36 -8.22 -12.66 -9.27
N THR A 37 -8.54 -12.95 -10.52
CA THR A 37 -8.38 -12.02 -11.66
C THR A 37 -9.25 -10.79 -11.37
N ALA A 38 -8.83 -9.97 -10.41
CA ALA A 38 -9.45 -8.71 -10.10
C ALA A 38 -8.75 -7.66 -10.96
N ARG A 39 -9.51 -6.97 -11.80
CA ARG A 39 -9.01 -5.78 -12.50
C ARG A 39 -8.37 -4.86 -11.46
N ILE A 40 -7.16 -4.37 -11.75
CA ILE A 40 -6.49 -3.35 -10.93
C ILE A 40 -7.55 -2.28 -10.63
N PRO A 41 -7.83 -1.97 -9.36
CA PRO A 41 -8.85 -0.99 -9.04
C PRO A 41 -8.46 0.32 -9.72
N HIS A 42 -9.40 0.91 -10.45
CA HIS A 42 -9.20 2.18 -11.09
C HIS A 42 -8.75 3.21 -10.04
N LEU A 43 -7.92 4.17 -10.43
CA LEU A 43 -7.36 5.17 -9.50
C LEU A 43 -8.46 5.78 -8.59
N SER A 44 -9.60 6.15 -9.18
CA SER A 44 -10.73 6.70 -8.43
C SER A 44 -11.36 5.72 -7.43
N THR A 45 -11.35 4.42 -7.71
CA THR A 45 -11.83 3.39 -6.79
C THR A 45 -10.87 3.25 -5.63
N ALA A 46 -9.57 3.17 -5.91
CA ALA A 46 -8.55 3.07 -4.87
C ALA A 46 -8.51 4.29 -3.94
N LEU A 47 -8.76 5.48 -4.46
CA LEU A 47 -8.88 6.69 -3.66
C LEU A 47 -10.12 6.67 -2.76
N LYS A 48 -11.27 6.24 -3.28
CA LYS A 48 -12.50 6.09 -2.49
C LYS A 48 -12.32 5.08 -1.35
N GLU A 49 -11.77 3.90 -1.66
CA GLU A 49 -11.48 2.86 -0.68
C GLU A 49 -10.48 3.33 0.38
N CYS A 50 -9.45 4.10 -0.02
CA CYS A 50 -8.51 4.69 0.92
C CYS A 50 -9.15 5.78 1.79
N SER A 51 -10.10 6.56 1.26
CA SER A 51 -10.89 7.53 2.03
C SER A 51 -11.74 6.83 3.07
N THR A 52 -12.43 5.75 2.69
CA THR A 52 -13.21 4.93 3.64
C THR A 52 -12.31 4.27 4.70
N ALA A 53 -11.12 3.81 4.32
CA ALA A 53 -10.15 3.30 5.29
C ALA A 53 -9.68 4.38 6.27
N LEU A 54 -9.53 5.62 5.80
CA LEU A 54 -9.21 6.77 6.66
C LEU A 54 -10.37 7.09 7.61
N GLU A 55 -11.62 7.01 7.16
CA GLU A 55 -12.79 7.16 8.02
C GLU A 55 -12.80 6.10 9.13
N TYR A 56 -12.54 4.84 8.80
CA TYR A 56 -12.38 3.79 9.83
C TYR A 56 -11.23 4.10 10.78
N PHE A 57 -10.07 4.51 10.25
CA PHE A 57 -8.90 4.88 11.06
C PHE A 57 -9.20 6.02 12.05
N LEU A 58 -9.84 7.10 11.58
CA LEU A 58 -10.19 8.27 12.40
C LEU A 58 -11.28 7.96 13.42
N ASN A 59 -12.14 6.99 13.14
CA ASN A 59 -13.11 6.45 14.09
C ASN A 59 -12.52 5.37 15.01
N ASN A 60 -11.19 5.16 15.01
CA ASN A 60 -10.47 4.14 15.78
C ASN A 60 -10.77 2.69 15.40
N HIS A 61 -11.41 2.44 14.27
CA HIS A 61 -11.67 1.11 13.71
C HIS A 61 -10.48 0.63 12.87
N PHE A 62 -9.30 0.50 13.50
CA PHE A 62 -8.05 0.17 12.79
C PHE A 62 -8.08 -1.21 12.13
N ALA A 63 -8.75 -2.19 12.75
CA ALA A 63 -8.87 -3.53 12.18
C ALA A 63 -9.64 -3.53 10.86
N ASP A 64 -10.72 -2.74 10.78
CA ASP A 64 -11.54 -2.61 9.58
C ASP A 64 -10.80 -1.84 8.49
N ALA A 65 -10.11 -0.76 8.86
CA ALA A 65 -9.24 -0.02 7.95
C ALA A 65 -8.16 -0.93 7.32
N LEU A 66 -7.47 -1.73 8.15
CA LEU A 66 -6.45 -2.68 7.67
C LEU A 66 -7.06 -3.80 6.83
N ALA A 67 -8.23 -4.32 7.19
CA ALA A 67 -8.92 -5.36 6.43
C ALA A 67 -9.33 -4.88 5.03
N LEU A 68 -9.76 -3.62 4.91
CA LEU A 68 -10.10 -3.00 3.63
C LEU A 68 -8.87 -2.82 2.73
N LEU A 69 -7.73 -2.40 3.29
CA LEU A 69 -6.52 -2.07 2.53
C LEU A 69 -5.67 -3.27 2.14
N LYS A 70 -5.58 -4.28 3.04
CA LYS A 70 -4.71 -5.45 2.89
C LYS A 70 -4.83 -6.23 1.57
N PRO A 71 -6.03 -6.53 1.03
CA PRO A 71 -6.13 -7.34 -0.20
C PRO A 71 -5.56 -6.63 -1.44
N TRP A 72 -5.47 -5.30 -1.41
CA TRP A 72 -5.05 -4.48 -2.55
C TRP A 72 -3.64 -3.92 -2.41
N LYS A 73 -2.96 -4.15 -1.28
CA LYS A 73 -1.68 -3.52 -0.94
C LYS A 73 -0.59 -3.74 -2.00
N ASP A 74 -0.60 -4.86 -2.71
CA ASP A 74 0.41 -5.18 -3.75
C ASP A 74 -0.05 -4.81 -5.18
N GLN A 75 -1.31 -4.36 -5.32
CA GLN A 75 -1.98 -4.11 -6.60
C GLN A 75 -2.31 -2.63 -6.81
N SER A 76 -2.25 -1.79 -5.78
CA SER A 76 -2.56 -0.38 -5.88
C SER A 76 -1.66 0.43 -4.95
N MET A 77 -1.05 1.47 -5.51
CA MET A 77 -0.12 2.35 -4.79
C MET A 77 -0.77 2.97 -3.54
N TYR A 78 -2.02 3.42 -3.64
CA TYR A 78 -2.74 4.08 -2.55
C TYR A 78 -3.08 3.13 -1.41
N HIS A 79 -3.47 1.88 -1.75
CA HIS A 79 -3.72 0.86 -0.75
C HIS A 79 -2.44 0.43 -0.02
N ALA A 80 -1.33 0.30 -0.75
CA ALA A 80 -0.01 0.00 -0.19
C ALA A 80 0.41 1.07 0.84
N MET A 81 0.29 2.33 0.43
CA MET A 81 0.64 3.48 1.25
C MET A 81 -0.27 3.61 2.48
N GLY A 82 -1.59 3.50 2.30
CA GLY A 82 -2.55 3.55 3.41
C GLY A 82 -2.28 2.45 4.44
N TYR A 83 -2.07 1.20 3.99
CA TYR A 83 -1.81 0.07 4.87
C TYR A 83 -0.52 0.27 5.67
N CYS A 84 0.54 0.74 5.00
CA CYS A 84 1.81 1.05 5.63
C CYS A 84 1.66 2.16 6.69
N SER A 85 0.99 3.27 6.38
CA SER A 85 0.85 4.41 7.28
C SER A 85 0.18 4.02 8.60
N ILE A 86 -0.84 3.15 8.53
CA ILE A 86 -1.53 2.65 9.72
C ILE A 86 -0.59 1.79 10.58
N LEU A 87 0.24 0.93 9.97
CA LEU A 87 1.24 0.13 10.70
C LEU A 87 2.37 0.97 11.29
N VAL A 88 2.82 2.02 10.60
CA VAL A 88 3.81 2.97 11.13
C VAL A 88 3.25 3.71 12.35
N MET A 89 1.99 4.12 12.31
CA MET A 89 1.32 4.70 13.47
C MET A 89 1.25 3.69 14.63
N GLN A 90 0.88 2.44 14.37
CA GLN A 90 0.89 1.38 15.38
C GLN A 90 2.28 1.23 16.02
N ALA A 91 3.34 1.16 15.21
CA ALA A 91 4.71 1.03 15.70
C ALA A 91 5.13 2.25 16.54
N GLY A 92 4.76 3.46 16.12
CA GLY A 92 5.05 4.70 16.86
C GLY A 92 4.25 4.87 18.14
N MET A 93 3.06 4.29 18.25
CA MET A 93 2.25 4.36 19.47
C MET A 93 2.61 3.27 20.48
N THR A 94 2.93 2.07 20.00
CA THR A 94 3.23 0.91 20.85
C THR A 94 4.71 0.83 21.23
N PHE A 95 5.61 1.32 20.37
CA PHE A 95 7.05 1.11 20.45
C PHE A 95 7.45 -0.37 20.67
N ASP A 96 6.57 -1.34 20.30
CA ASP A 96 6.89 -2.77 20.35
C ASP A 96 7.84 -3.09 19.19
N PRO A 97 9.03 -3.69 19.43
CA PRO A 97 9.94 -4.10 18.38
C PRO A 97 9.27 -4.92 17.26
N LYS A 98 8.28 -5.76 17.59
CA LYS A 98 7.54 -6.54 16.60
C LYS A 98 6.68 -5.69 15.67
N ASP A 99 6.15 -4.59 16.17
CA ASP A 99 5.36 -3.64 15.40
C ASP A 99 6.25 -2.72 14.57
N MET A 100 7.41 -2.33 15.10
CA MET A 100 8.44 -1.65 14.33
C MET A 100 8.91 -2.48 13.13
N ASP A 101 9.22 -3.77 13.33
CA ASP A 101 9.64 -4.66 12.25
C ASP A 101 8.53 -4.85 11.18
N ALA A 102 7.28 -5.00 11.62
CA ALA A 102 6.14 -5.13 10.72
C ALA A 102 5.91 -3.84 9.90
N ALA A 103 6.00 -2.67 10.53
CA ALA A 103 5.90 -1.38 9.87
C ALA A 103 7.02 -1.18 8.85
N MET A 104 8.27 -1.48 9.22
CA MET A 104 9.43 -1.36 8.32
C MET A 104 9.31 -2.29 7.12
N THR A 105 8.83 -3.51 7.31
CA THR A 105 8.56 -4.45 6.22
C THR A 105 7.48 -3.89 5.28
N SER A 106 6.35 -3.43 5.83
CA SER A 106 5.27 -2.86 5.04
C SER A 106 5.68 -1.58 4.29
N LEU A 107 6.57 -0.78 4.87
CA LEU A 107 7.09 0.43 4.23
C LEU A 107 7.95 0.09 3.01
N ARG A 108 8.79 -0.94 3.11
CA ARG A 108 9.58 -1.44 1.97
C ARG A 108 8.68 -1.96 0.86
N ASP A 109 7.65 -2.73 1.20
CA ASP A 109 6.66 -3.25 0.24
C ASP A 109 5.91 -2.12 -0.48
N ALA A 110 5.49 -1.09 0.28
CA ALA A 110 4.81 0.07 -0.29
C ALA A 110 5.71 0.84 -1.26
N LEU A 111 6.97 1.09 -0.87
CA LEU A 111 7.96 1.73 -1.73
C LEU A 111 8.20 0.95 -3.02
N GLN A 112 8.35 -0.38 -2.94
CA GLN A 112 8.49 -1.23 -4.14
C GLN A 112 7.27 -1.13 -5.06
N THR A 113 6.06 -1.12 -4.47
CA THR A 113 4.82 -0.97 -5.23
C THR A 113 4.79 0.39 -5.94
N CYS A 114 5.08 1.49 -5.24
CA CYS A 114 5.19 2.83 -5.83
C CYS A 114 6.18 2.87 -7.00
N GLN A 115 7.37 2.28 -6.82
CA GLN A 115 8.40 2.24 -7.86
C GLN A 115 7.97 1.42 -9.08
N ARG A 116 7.29 0.28 -8.87
CA ARG A 116 6.79 -0.57 -9.94
C ARG A 116 5.74 0.15 -10.78
N PHE A 117 4.82 0.88 -10.15
CA PHE A 117 3.83 1.69 -10.86
C PHE A 117 4.49 2.81 -11.66
N ARG A 118 5.49 3.48 -11.09
CA ARG A 118 6.28 4.51 -11.80
C ARG A 118 6.99 3.96 -13.05
N LYS A 119 7.63 2.78 -12.94
CA LYS A 119 8.34 2.14 -14.08
C LYS A 119 7.39 1.65 -15.18
N LYS A 120 6.20 1.14 -14.83
CA LYS A 120 5.20 0.69 -15.82
C LYS A 120 4.73 1.82 -16.72
N THR A 121 4.47 3.01 -16.17
CA THR A 121 4.10 4.18 -16.97
C THR A 121 5.22 4.60 -17.91
N GLY A 122 6.46 4.70 -17.41
CA GLY A 122 7.59 5.12 -18.24
C GLY A 122 7.94 4.18 -19.39
N LEU A 123 7.86 2.86 -19.19
CA LEU A 123 8.12 1.88 -20.25
C LEU A 123 7.06 1.93 -21.36
N VAL A 124 5.79 2.07 -21.00
CA VAL A 124 4.69 2.20 -21.98
C VAL A 124 4.81 3.49 -22.76
N GLU A 125 5.15 4.59 -22.09
CA GLU A 125 5.39 5.89 -22.73
C GLU A 125 6.59 5.84 -23.69
N THR A 126 7.70 5.19 -23.30
CA THR A 126 8.89 5.02 -24.16
C THR A 126 8.60 4.15 -25.40
N LEU A 127 7.84 3.07 -25.24
CA LEU A 127 7.43 2.24 -26.39
C LEU A 127 6.47 2.99 -27.32
N THR A 128 5.55 3.78 -26.75
CA THR A 128 4.59 4.58 -27.51
C THR A 128 5.29 5.70 -28.28
N SER A 129 6.24 6.41 -27.67
CA SER A 129 7.01 7.46 -28.35
C SER A 129 7.90 6.88 -29.46
N PHE A 130 8.46 5.69 -29.26
CA PHE A 130 9.24 4.99 -30.29
C PHE A 130 8.38 4.55 -31.48
N LEU A 131 7.21 3.95 -31.22
CA LEU A 131 6.25 3.55 -32.28
C LEU A 131 5.67 4.77 -33.01
N TYR A 132 5.39 5.85 -32.29
CA TYR A 132 4.92 7.11 -32.88
C TYR A 132 6.00 7.72 -33.79
N ARG A 133 7.27 7.74 -33.35
CA ARG A 133 8.40 8.20 -34.17
C ARG A 133 8.60 7.37 -35.43
N GLN A 134 8.45 6.04 -35.32
CA GLN A 134 8.54 5.14 -36.47
C GLN A 134 7.38 5.33 -37.46
N THR A 135 6.18 5.69 -36.98
CA THR A 135 5.00 5.95 -37.82
C THR A 135 5.06 7.32 -38.48
N SER A 136 5.55 8.36 -37.79
CA SER A 136 5.71 9.70 -38.38
C SER A 136 6.70 9.73 -39.53
N GLU A 137 7.75 8.90 -39.48
CA GLU A 137 8.73 8.83 -40.57
C GLU A 137 8.21 8.05 -41.80
N ASN A 138 7.15 7.24 -41.67
CA ASN A 138 6.54 6.51 -42.79
C ASN A 138 5.36 7.23 -43.47
N LEU A 139 4.73 8.23 -42.82
CA LEU A 139 3.57 8.93 -43.39
C LEU A 139 3.92 10.16 -44.24
N THR A 140 5.20 10.56 -44.29
CA THR A 140 5.64 11.76 -45.02
C THR A 140 6.15 11.47 -46.44
N GLU A 141 6.16 10.20 -46.88
CA GLU A 141 6.65 9.80 -48.21
C GLU A 141 5.52 9.40 -49.19
N GLY A 142 4.29 9.86 -48.94
CA GLY A 142 3.09 9.46 -49.70
C GLY A 142 2.47 10.52 -50.62
N ASN A 143 3.08 11.69 -50.83
CA ASN A 143 2.60 12.71 -51.77
C ASN A 143 3.77 13.36 -52.54
N LEU A 144 4.21 12.73 -53.62
CA LEU A 144 4.85 13.36 -54.79
C LEU A 144 4.41 12.60 -56.04
#